data_AF-A0A2V8MF40-F1
#
_entry.id   AF-A0A2V8MF40-F1
#
_cell.length_a   1.000
_cell.length_b   1.000
_cell.length_c   1.000
_cell.angle_alpha   90.00
_cell.angle_beta   90.00
_cell.angle_gamma   90.00
#
_symmetry.space_group_name_H-M   'P 1'
#
loop_
_entity.id
_entity.type
_entity.pdbx_description
1 polymer ?
#
loop_
_entity_poly.entity_id
_entity_poly.type
_entity_poly.pdbx_seq_one_letter_code
_entity_poly.pdbx_strand_id
1 'polypeptide(L)'
;MITNYGEYLERHPPTHEAEIWERTSWSCSHGIERWNSNCGCNSGGRPNWNQEWRAPLRQAFDWLRDLTASPFEQKAREIFRDPWAGRNEYISVILNRSPDNVDSFFRKHATHELTQEEKLTALKLMEMQRHAMLMYTSCGWFFDELSGIETTQVIQYAARTVQLYERIFGESIEAMFLERLAAAKSNIAEHQHGRAIYEKFVKPAIVDRKKVAAHYGLISLFEGYPDEAKIYCYKVQREDSERIEAGRSKLVVGKARITSEITQESEVFSFGALHIGDHMMNCGVRKDGSQEDYNVLKDDVIGPFNRADFSEVIRVLDQHFGETYSLRSIFHDDQRKI
;
A
#
# COMPACT_ATOMS: atom_id res chain seq x y z
N MET A 1 21.42 -14.31 -42.48
CA MET A 1 21.30 -13.02 -41.74
C MET A 1 20.12 -13.18 -40.80
N ILE A 2 20.34 -13.03 -39.50
CA ILE A 2 19.26 -13.02 -38.49
C ILE A 2 18.92 -11.54 -38.26
N THR A 3 17.64 -11.17 -38.36
CA THR A 3 17.16 -9.80 -38.20
C THR A 3 15.92 -9.78 -37.30
N ASN A 4 15.64 -8.64 -36.67
CA ASN A 4 14.36 -8.43 -35.98
C ASN A 4 13.25 -8.10 -37.00
N TYR A 5 12.00 -8.17 -36.54
CA TYR A 5 10.83 -8.01 -37.42
C TYR A 5 10.67 -6.57 -37.95
N GLY A 6 11.08 -5.55 -37.18
CA GLY A 6 11.01 -4.15 -37.61
C GLY A 6 11.90 -3.87 -38.82
N GLU A 7 13.19 -4.25 -38.74
CA GLU A 7 14.13 -4.11 -39.85
C GLU A 7 13.71 -4.94 -41.08
N TYR A 8 13.13 -6.13 -40.87
CA TYR A 8 12.58 -6.93 -41.95
C TYR A 8 11.45 -6.20 -42.70
N LEU A 9 10.50 -5.61 -41.97
CA LEU A 9 9.35 -4.91 -42.56
C LEU A 9 9.74 -3.62 -43.29
N GLU A 10 10.80 -2.92 -42.88
CA GLU A 10 11.33 -1.76 -43.62
C GLU A 10 11.83 -2.15 -45.01
N ARG A 11 12.44 -3.33 -45.14
CA ARG A 11 12.94 -3.86 -46.43
C ARG A 11 11.87 -4.60 -47.24
N HIS A 12 10.87 -5.12 -46.56
CA HIS A 12 9.80 -5.95 -47.14
C HIS A 12 8.42 -5.49 -46.64
N PRO A 13 7.88 -4.37 -47.16
CA PRO A 13 6.58 -3.87 -46.74
C PRO A 13 5.46 -4.90 -46.95
N PRO A 14 4.45 -4.95 -46.06
CA PRO A 14 3.36 -5.91 -46.16
C PRO A 14 2.51 -5.67 -47.42
N THR A 15 2.16 -6.75 -48.13
CA THR A 15 1.34 -6.72 -49.36
C THR A 15 -0.03 -7.36 -49.19
N HIS A 16 -0.29 -7.93 -48.01
CA HIS A 16 -1.52 -8.64 -47.67
C HIS A 16 -2.04 -8.15 -46.33
N GLU A 17 -3.35 -8.15 -46.19
CA GLU A 17 -4.04 -7.88 -44.93
C GLU A 17 -4.52 -9.21 -44.33
N ALA A 18 -4.51 -9.28 -43.00
CA ALA A 18 -5.07 -10.39 -42.26
C ALA A 18 -5.99 -9.84 -41.18
N GLU A 19 -7.15 -10.48 -41.02
CA GLU A 19 -8.09 -10.16 -39.95
C GLU A 19 -7.80 -11.03 -38.73
N ILE A 20 -7.84 -10.42 -37.54
CA ILE A 20 -7.63 -11.12 -36.28
C ILE A 20 -8.99 -11.39 -35.66
N TRP A 21 -9.21 -12.65 -35.27
CA TRP A 21 -10.34 -12.99 -34.43
C TRP A 21 -10.23 -12.27 -33.08
N GLU A 22 -11.22 -11.42 -32.80
CA GLU A 22 -11.31 -10.66 -31.56
C GLU A 22 -11.29 -11.57 -30.33
N ARG A 23 -10.77 -11.05 -29.21
CA ARG A 23 -10.71 -11.76 -27.91
C ARG A 23 -9.95 -13.10 -27.96
N THR A 24 -8.99 -13.24 -28.88
CA THR A 24 -8.05 -14.36 -28.88
C THR A 24 -6.85 -14.12 -27.95
N SER A 25 -6.12 -15.18 -27.60
CA SER A 25 -4.85 -15.06 -26.91
C SER A 25 -3.88 -16.15 -27.36
N TRP A 26 -2.59 -15.88 -27.20
CA TRP A 26 -1.52 -16.84 -27.48
C TRP A 26 -1.42 -18.00 -26.48
N SER A 27 -2.07 -17.90 -25.31
CA SER A 27 -1.84 -18.79 -24.16
C SER A 27 -3.13 -19.43 -23.60
N CYS A 28 -4.24 -19.29 -24.32
CA CYS A 28 -5.51 -19.94 -24.01
C CYS A 28 -6.25 -20.27 -25.31
N SER A 29 -6.56 -21.55 -25.50
CA SER A 29 -7.36 -22.05 -26.63
C SER A 29 -8.80 -21.51 -26.63
N HIS A 30 -9.25 -20.95 -25.51
CA HIS A 30 -10.58 -20.38 -25.31
C HIS A 30 -10.55 -18.85 -25.36
N GLY A 31 -9.64 -18.27 -26.14
CA GLY A 31 -9.50 -16.83 -26.29
C GLY A 31 -8.94 -16.15 -25.04
N ILE A 32 -9.65 -15.16 -24.48
CA ILE A 32 -9.27 -14.49 -23.24
C ILE A 32 -9.97 -15.04 -21.99
N GLU A 33 -10.68 -16.16 -22.11
CA GLU A 33 -11.46 -16.70 -21.00
C GLU A 33 -10.59 -17.15 -19.81
N ARG A 34 -9.29 -17.41 -20.01
CA ARG A 34 -8.33 -17.61 -18.91
C ARG A 34 -8.33 -16.46 -17.89
N TRP A 35 -8.60 -15.22 -18.31
CA TRP A 35 -8.61 -14.05 -17.41
C TRP A 35 -10.02 -13.63 -16.98
N ASN A 36 -11.04 -14.41 -17.32
CA ASN A 36 -12.44 -14.00 -17.16
C ASN A 36 -13.29 -15.07 -16.47
N SER A 37 -13.15 -16.34 -16.84
CA SER A 37 -14.06 -17.41 -16.42
C SER A 37 -13.34 -18.74 -16.16
N ASN A 38 -14.11 -19.75 -15.76
CA ASN A 38 -13.64 -21.11 -15.62
C ASN A 38 -13.55 -21.81 -16.99
N CYS A 39 -12.55 -21.44 -17.80
CA CYS A 39 -12.29 -22.11 -19.08
C CYS A 39 -11.52 -23.42 -18.96
N GLY A 40 -11.24 -23.89 -17.74
CA GLY A 40 -10.47 -25.11 -17.45
C GLY A 40 -8.97 -25.03 -17.73
N CYS A 41 -8.49 -23.96 -18.37
CA CYS A 41 -7.07 -23.72 -18.57
C CYS A 41 -6.39 -23.46 -17.21
N ASN A 42 -5.56 -24.43 -16.80
CA ASN A 42 -4.83 -24.42 -15.54
C ASN A 42 -3.31 -24.56 -15.76
N SER A 43 -2.53 -24.39 -14.69
CA SER A 43 -1.07 -24.48 -14.70
C SER A 43 -0.52 -25.92 -14.67
N GLY A 44 -1.41 -26.92 -14.56
CA GLY A 44 -1.08 -28.35 -14.57
C GLY A 44 -0.65 -28.92 -13.21
N GLY A 45 -0.45 -28.09 -12.19
CA GLY A 45 0.05 -28.54 -10.88
C GLY A 45 -1.00 -29.23 -9.99
N ARG A 46 -2.30 -28.99 -10.22
CA ARG A 46 -3.40 -29.47 -9.37
C ARG A 46 -4.63 -29.84 -10.23
N PRO A 47 -4.77 -31.12 -10.63
CA PRO A 47 -5.85 -31.54 -11.54
C PRO A 47 -7.28 -31.33 -11.01
N ASN A 48 -7.46 -31.32 -9.69
CA ASN A 48 -8.77 -31.16 -9.05
C ASN A 48 -9.16 -29.69 -8.80
N TRP A 49 -8.31 -28.73 -9.16
CA TRP A 49 -8.59 -27.31 -8.96
C TRP A 49 -9.35 -26.74 -10.16
N ASN A 50 -10.25 -25.79 -9.87
CA ASN A 50 -11.04 -25.08 -10.86
C ASN A 50 -10.80 -23.57 -10.77
N GLN A 51 -11.34 -22.84 -11.75
CA GLN A 51 -11.17 -21.39 -11.87
C GLN A 51 -12.50 -20.65 -11.78
N GLU A 52 -13.48 -21.22 -11.05
CA GLU A 52 -14.79 -20.62 -10.82
C GLU A 52 -14.72 -19.29 -10.06
N TRP A 53 -13.61 -19.03 -9.36
CA TRP A 53 -13.37 -17.78 -8.63
C TRP A 53 -13.12 -16.56 -9.52
N ARG A 54 -12.70 -16.74 -10.78
CA ARG A 54 -12.34 -15.63 -11.67
C ARG A 54 -13.54 -14.73 -11.95
N ALA A 55 -14.65 -15.29 -12.40
CA ALA A 55 -15.86 -14.51 -12.69
C ALA A 55 -16.35 -13.66 -11.49
N PRO A 56 -16.56 -14.21 -10.28
CA PRO A 56 -16.99 -13.42 -9.12
C PRO A 56 -15.93 -12.42 -8.65
N LEU A 57 -14.63 -12.73 -8.75
CA LEU A 57 -13.58 -11.75 -8.45
C LEU A 57 -13.66 -10.56 -9.42
N ARG A 58 -13.84 -10.83 -10.71
CA ARG A 58 -13.96 -9.78 -11.74
C ARG A 58 -15.19 -8.92 -11.51
N GLN A 59 -16.32 -9.52 -11.14
CA GLN A 59 -17.53 -8.80 -10.78
C GLN A 59 -17.35 -7.90 -9.55
N ALA A 60 -16.60 -8.36 -8.54
CA ALA A 60 -16.28 -7.52 -7.38
C ALA A 60 -15.41 -6.32 -7.75
N PHE A 61 -14.45 -6.50 -8.66
CA PHE A 61 -13.58 -5.41 -9.15
C PHE A 61 -14.34 -4.47 -10.10
N ASP A 62 -15.18 -4.99 -10.99
CA ASP A 62 -16.02 -4.19 -11.88
C ASP A 62 -16.95 -3.29 -11.05
N TRP A 63 -17.58 -3.86 -10.02
CA TRP A 63 -18.40 -3.09 -9.07
C TRP A 63 -17.59 -1.97 -8.38
N LEU A 64 -16.39 -2.27 -7.88
CA LEU A 64 -15.55 -1.27 -7.20
C LEU A 64 -15.11 -0.16 -8.15
N ARG A 65 -14.73 -0.50 -9.39
CA ARG A 65 -14.39 0.47 -10.43
C ARG A 65 -15.58 1.39 -10.70
N ASP A 66 -16.75 0.82 -10.94
CA ASP A 66 -17.93 1.58 -11.36
C ASP A 66 -18.47 2.45 -10.21
N LEU A 67 -18.46 1.94 -8.97
CA LEU A 67 -18.82 2.68 -7.76
C LEU A 67 -17.94 3.93 -7.59
N THR A 68 -16.63 3.80 -7.81
CA THR A 68 -15.67 4.88 -7.54
C THR A 68 -15.47 5.84 -8.70
N ALA A 69 -15.90 5.50 -9.92
CA ALA A 69 -15.70 6.32 -11.13
C ALA A 69 -16.45 7.66 -11.09
N SER A 70 -17.73 7.65 -10.71
CA SER A 70 -18.54 8.88 -10.68
C SER A 70 -18.10 9.85 -9.57
N PRO A 71 -17.89 9.42 -8.31
CA PRO A 71 -17.34 10.27 -7.26
C PRO A 71 -15.94 10.81 -7.60
N PHE A 72 -15.09 9.99 -8.23
CA PHE A 72 -13.80 10.45 -8.74
C PHE A 72 -13.97 11.61 -9.72
N GLU A 73 -14.79 11.43 -10.76
CA GLU A 73 -14.97 12.44 -11.81
C GLU A 73 -15.54 13.74 -11.26
N GLN A 74 -16.54 13.65 -10.38
CA GLN A 74 -17.16 14.81 -9.74
C GLN A 74 -16.13 15.61 -8.93
N LYS A 75 -15.41 14.94 -8.01
CA LYS A 75 -14.43 15.61 -7.15
C LYS A 75 -13.21 16.10 -7.93
N ALA A 76 -12.76 15.33 -8.91
CA ALA A 76 -11.60 15.69 -9.72
C ALA A 76 -11.87 16.90 -10.64
N ARG A 77 -13.13 17.12 -11.08
CA ARG A 77 -13.50 18.31 -11.88
C ARG A 77 -13.37 19.63 -11.12
N GLU A 78 -13.37 19.60 -9.79
CA GLU A 78 -13.08 20.79 -8.99
C GLU A 78 -11.62 21.25 -9.18
N ILE A 79 -10.72 20.31 -9.49
CA ILE A 79 -9.26 20.52 -9.55
C ILE A 79 -8.75 20.55 -11.00
N PHE A 80 -9.17 19.59 -11.82
CA PHE A 80 -8.60 19.30 -13.14
C PHE A 80 -9.53 19.73 -14.28
N ARG A 81 -8.96 20.27 -15.36
CA ARG A 81 -9.69 20.65 -16.58
C ARG A 81 -10.37 19.44 -17.24
N ASP A 82 -9.63 18.34 -17.33
CA ASP A 82 -10.11 17.03 -17.77
C ASP A 82 -9.51 15.96 -16.84
N PRO A 83 -10.30 15.43 -15.88
CA PRO A 83 -9.84 14.41 -14.95
C PRO A 83 -9.33 13.13 -15.62
N TRP A 84 -9.93 12.71 -16.72
CA TRP A 84 -9.62 11.46 -17.39
C TRP A 84 -8.33 11.59 -18.22
N ALA A 85 -8.14 12.72 -18.90
CA ALA A 85 -6.86 13.04 -19.53
C ALA A 85 -5.74 13.18 -18.49
N GLY A 86 -5.99 13.88 -17.38
CA GLY A 86 -5.05 13.99 -16.26
C GLY A 86 -4.66 12.62 -15.69
N ARG A 87 -5.62 11.70 -15.53
CA ARG A 87 -5.37 10.31 -15.11
C ARG A 87 -4.46 9.55 -16.07
N ASN A 88 -4.65 9.71 -17.39
CA ASN A 88 -3.82 9.05 -18.38
C ASN A 88 -2.39 9.60 -18.39
N GLU A 89 -2.23 10.91 -18.22
CA GLU A 89 -0.92 11.57 -18.18
C GLU A 89 -0.20 11.45 -16.82
N TYR A 90 -0.89 10.98 -15.78
CA TYR A 90 -0.34 10.77 -14.44
C TYR A 90 0.84 9.78 -14.41
N ILE A 91 1.03 8.97 -15.47
CA ILE A 91 2.24 8.16 -15.65
C ILE A 91 3.53 8.97 -15.53
N SER A 92 3.53 10.24 -15.95
CA SER A 92 4.68 11.15 -15.80
C SER A 92 5.08 11.35 -14.32
N VAL A 93 4.09 11.47 -13.42
CA VAL A 93 4.31 11.57 -11.97
C VAL A 93 4.73 10.23 -11.38
N ILE A 94 4.14 9.13 -11.85
CA ILE A 94 4.50 7.78 -11.38
C ILE A 94 5.98 7.48 -11.67
N LEU A 95 6.47 7.87 -12.84
CA LEU A 95 7.86 7.66 -13.27
C LEU A 95 8.83 8.62 -12.57
N ASN A 96 8.38 9.81 -12.19
CA ASN A 96 9.20 10.80 -11.49
C ASN A 96 8.37 11.58 -10.45
N ARG A 97 8.57 11.29 -9.16
CA ARG A 97 7.85 11.95 -8.06
C ARG A 97 8.58 13.16 -7.47
N SER A 98 9.57 13.72 -8.18
CA SER A 98 10.22 14.95 -7.72
C SER A 98 9.20 16.09 -7.57
N PRO A 99 9.39 17.00 -6.59
CA PRO A 99 8.48 18.13 -6.38
C PRO A 99 8.24 18.94 -7.66
N ASP A 100 9.28 19.24 -8.42
CA ASP A 100 9.19 20.01 -9.67
C ASP A 100 8.32 19.33 -10.73
N ASN A 101 8.42 18.01 -10.87
CA ASN A 101 7.62 17.25 -11.83
C ASN A 101 6.14 17.18 -11.41
N VAL A 102 5.88 17.00 -10.11
CA VAL A 102 4.52 17.03 -9.56
C VAL A 102 3.88 18.41 -9.76
N ASP A 103 4.61 19.49 -9.48
CA ASP A 103 4.13 20.85 -9.70
C ASP A 103 3.96 21.19 -11.19
N SER A 104 4.81 20.64 -12.07
CA SER A 104 4.62 20.75 -13.52
C SER A 104 3.33 20.05 -13.98
N PHE A 105 3.05 18.85 -13.47
CA PHE A 105 1.81 18.13 -13.75
C PHE A 105 0.58 18.95 -13.34
N PHE A 106 0.58 19.53 -12.13
CA PHE A 106 -0.53 20.37 -11.68
C PHE A 106 -0.69 21.63 -12.53
N ARG A 107 0.39 22.36 -12.84
CA ARG A 107 0.30 23.54 -13.73
C ARG A 107 -0.31 23.20 -15.10
N LYS A 108 0.01 22.01 -15.63
CA LYS A 108 -0.51 21.54 -16.91
C LYS A 108 -2.01 21.20 -16.85
N HIS A 109 -2.45 20.46 -15.83
CA HIS A 109 -3.80 19.86 -15.82
C HIS A 109 -4.83 20.57 -14.92
N ALA A 110 -4.39 21.32 -13.92
CA ALA A 110 -5.29 22.01 -12.99
C ALA A 110 -5.96 23.23 -13.63
N THR A 111 -7.15 23.58 -13.14
CA THR A 111 -7.88 24.78 -13.58
C THR A 111 -7.35 26.07 -12.93
N HIS A 112 -6.62 25.96 -11.83
CA HIS A 112 -6.11 27.06 -11.01
C HIS A 112 -4.85 26.64 -10.23
N GLU A 113 -4.22 27.57 -9.51
CA GLU A 113 -3.13 27.24 -8.57
C GLU A 113 -3.67 26.54 -7.34
N LEU A 114 -3.20 25.31 -7.10
CA LEU A 114 -3.71 24.46 -6.03
C LEU A 114 -3.11 24.81 -4.67
N THR A 115 -3.98 24.88 -3.66
CA THR A 115 -3.60 24.86 -2.26
C THR A 115 -2.93 23.53 -1.89
N GLN A 116 -2.24 23.48 -0.75
CA GLN A 116 -1.61 22.22 -0.30
C GLN A 116 -2.65 21.10 -0.10
N GLU A 117 -3.83 21.40 0.44
CA GLU A 117 -4.90 20.41 0.63
C GLU A 117 -5.46 19.89 -0.68
N GLU A 118 -5.60 20.75 -1.69
CA GLU A 118 -6.00 20.35 -3.04
C GLU A 118 -4.94 19.48 -3.71
N LYS A 119 -3.65 19.79 -3.57
CA LYS A 119 -2.57 18.92 -4.07
C LYS A 119 -2.63 17.52 -3.45
N LEU A 120 -2.82 17.43 -2.13
CA LEU A 120 -2.98 16.15 -1.43
C LEU A 120 -4.20 15.38 -1.94
N THR A 121 -5.33 16.07 -2.12
CA THR A 121 -6.56 15.47 -2.65
C THR A 121 -6.40 15.00 -4.08
N ALA A 122 -5.77 15.81 -4.93
CA ALA A 122 -5.46 15.51 -6.32
C ALA A 122 -4.59 14.26 -6.47
N LEU A 123 -3.51 14.13 -5.68
CA LEU A 123 -2.66 12.93 -5.67
C LEU A 123 -3.45 11.69 -5.22
N LYS A 124 -4.28 11.81 -4.17
CA LYS A 124 -5.11 10.69 -3.70
C LYS A 124 -6.11 10.23 -4.76
N LEU A 125 -6.76 11.15 -5.47
CA LEU A 125 -7.68 10.84 -6.58
C LEU A 125 -6.95 10.10 -7.71
N MET A 126 -5.77 10.56 -8.10
CA MET A 126 -4.97 9.92 -9.16
C MET A 126 -4.48 8.53 -8.76
N GLU A 127 -4.02 8.36 -7.52
CA GLU A 127 -3.62 7.04 -7.00
C GLU A 127 -4.81 6.10 -6.83
N MET A 128 -6.00 6.60 -6.50
CA MET A 128 -7.22 5.79 -6.44
C MET A 128 -7.53 5.18 -7.82
N GLN A 129 -7.49 6.00 -8.88
CA GLN A 129 -7.69 5.51 -10.26
C GLN A 129 -6.55 4.60 -10.73
N ARG A 130 -5.30 4.90 -10.35
CA ARG A 130 -4.16 4.01 -10.61
C ARG A 130 -4.42 2.62 -10.04
N HIS A 131 -4.82 2.52 -8.77
CA HIS A 131 -5.10 1.24 -8.13
C HIS A 131 -6.34 0.53 -8.70
N ALA A 132 -7.36 1.29 -9.12
CA ALA A 132 -8.51 0.74 -9.85
C ALA A 132 -8.11 0.12 -11.21
N MET A 133 -7.03 0.60 -11.85
CA MET A 133 -6.44 -0.05 -13.03
C MET A 133 -5.57 -1.26 -12.64
N LEU A 134 -4.71 -1.12 -11.62
CA LEU A 134 -3.76 -2.16 -11.22
C LEU A 134 -4.43 -3.45 -10.75
N MET A 135 -5.64 -3.38 -10.17
CA MET A 135 -6.38 -4.60 -9.79
C MET A 135 -6.75 -5.50 -10.98
N TYR A 136 -6.60 -5.03 -12.23
CA TYR A 136 -6.77 -5.85 -13.44
C TYR A 136 -5.46 -6.38 -14.02
N THR A 137 -4.35 -6.33 -13.28
CA THR A 137 -3.07 -6.88 -13.74
C THR A 137 -3.22 -8.36 -14.06
N SER A 138 -2.88 -8.76 -15.28
CA SER A 138 -3.23 -10.06 -15.86
C SER A 138 -2.63 -11.27 -15.13
N CYS A 139 -1.48 -11.12 -14.45
CA CYS A 139 -0.86 -12.19 -13.68
C CYS A 139 -1.76 -12.67 -12.52
N GLY A 140 -2.57 -11.77 -11.94
CA GLY A 140 -3.50 -12.10 -10.86
C GLY A 140 -4.67 -12.99 -11.26
N TRP A 141 -4.76 -13.37 -12.54
CA TRP A 141 -5.82 -14.22 -13.08
C TRP A 141 -5.29 -15.48 -13.75
N PHE A 142 -3.97 -15.55 -14.00
CA PHE A 142 -3.39 -16.56 -14.87
C PHE A 142 -3.33 -17.95 -14.21
N PHE A 143 -3.06 -17.97 -12.91
CA PHE A 143 -2.87 -19.19 -12.12
C PHE A 143 -4.20 -19.72 -11.56
N ASP A 144 -4.10 -20.85 -10.89
CA ASP A 144 -5.26 -21.70 -10.58
C ASP A 144 -5.96 -21.28 -9.29
N GLU A 145 -5.26 -20.56 -8.39
CA GLU A 145 -5.70 -20.33 -7.01
C GLU A 145 -5.88 -18.86 -6.65
N LEU A 146 -7.01 -18.60 -5.99
CA LEU A 146 -7.41 -17.28 -5.49
C LEU A 146 -6.47 -16.74 -4.41
N SER A 147 -5.91 -17.61 -3.56
CA SER A 147 -4.95 -17.21 -2.51
C SER A 147 -3.50 -17.16 -2.99
N GLY A 148 -3.24 -17.31 -4.29
CA GLY A 148 -1.91 -17.15 -4.88
C GLY A 148 -1.35 -15.74 -4.65
N ILE A 149 -0.03 -15.58 -4.73
CA ILE A 149 0.62 -14.29 -4.46
C ILE A 149 0.19 -13.22 -5.47
N GLU A 150 -0.01 -13.61 -6.74
CA GLU A 150 -0.43 -12.73 -7.82
C GLU A 150 -1.88 -12.27 -7.64
N THR A 151 -2.77 -13.21 -7.32
CA THR A 151 -4.19 -12.91 -7.09
C THR A 151 -4.37 -12.07 -5.82
N THR A 152 -3.64 -12.40 -4.76
CA THR A 152 -3.61 -11.60 -3.52
C THR A 152 -3.10 -10.19 -3.80
N GLN A 153 -2.11 -10.01 -4.67
CA GLN A 153 -1.60 -8.70 -5.06
C GLN A 153 -2.65 -7.81 -5.74
N VAL A 154 -3.48 -8.37 -6.64
CA VAL A 154 -4.56 -7.58 -7.26
C VAL A 154 -5.68 -7.27 -6.28
N ILE A 155 -5.95 -8.15 -5.31
CA ILE A 155 -6.88 -7.85 -4.20
C ILE A 155 -6.30 -6.74 -3.31
N GLN A 156 -4.99 -6.69 -3.07
CA GLN A 156 -4.35 -5.57 -2.36
C GLN A 156 -4.51 -4.25 -3.10
N TYR A 157 -4.44 -4.25 -4.44
CA TYR A 157 -4.73 -3.04 -5.22
C TYR A 157 -6.19 -2.60 -5.08
N ALA A 158 -7.15 -3.53 -5.13
CA ALA A 158 -8.55 -3.23 -4.87
C ALA A 158 -8.77 -2.68 -3.45
N ALA A 159 -8.13 -3.27 -2.44
CA ALA A 159 -8.14 -2.78 -1.07
C ALA A 159 -7.59 -1.35 -0.95
N ARG A 160 -6.58 -1.02 -1.75
CA ARG A 160 -6.00 0.33 -1.78
C ARG A 160 -6.94 1.34 -2.42
N THR A 161 -7.67 0.96 -3.46
CA THR A 161 -8.77 1.78 -4.03
C THR A 161 -9.83 2.08 -2.97
N VAL A 162 -10.27 1.06 -2.21
CA VAL A 162 -11.21 1.24 -1.09
C VAL A 162 -10.65 2.24 -0.07
N GLN A 163 -9.43 2.02 0.42
CA GLN A 163 -8.81 2.93 1.41
C GLN A 163 -8.73 4.39 0.93
N LEU A 164 -8.39 4.61 -0.34
CA LEU A 164 -8.29 5.96 -0.88
C LEU A 164 -9.68 6.60 -1.04
N TYR A 165 -10.67 5.83 -1.49
CA TYR A 165 -12.05 6.28 -1.55
C TYR A 165 -12.55 6.72 -0.17
N GLU A 166 -12.46 5.85 0.85
CA GLU A 166 -12.95 6.15 2.20
C GLU A 166 -12.23 7.37 2.80
N ARG A 167 -10.94 7.58 2.49
CA ARG A 167 -10.18 8.76 2.94
C ARG A 167 -10.55 10.06 2.23
N ILE A 168 -10.99 10.00 0.98
CA ILE A 168 -11.37 11.19 0.20
C ILE A 168 -12.81 11.58 0.54
N PHE A 169 -13.71 10.60 0.60
CA PHE A 169 -15.16 10.84 0.65
C PHE A 169 -15.77 10.60 2.04
N GLY A 170 -15.06 9.96 2.97
CA GLY A 170 -15.56 9.68 4.32
C GLY A 170 -16.64 8.59 4.40
N GLU A 171 -17.03 8.01 3.27
CA GLU A 171 -18.00 6.92 3.18
C GLU A 171 -17.31 5.57 3.24
N SER A 172 -17.75 4.66 4.11
CA SER A 172 -17.18 3.31 4.19
C SER A 172 -17.82 2.36 3.17
N ILE A 173 -16.99 1.71 2.36
CA ILE A 173 -17.40 0.76 1.32
C ILE A 173 -16.73 -0.61 1.48
N GLU A 174 -15.81 -0.77 2.44
CA GLU A 174 -15.07 -2.02 2.66
C GLU A 174 -16.01 -3.21 2.89
N ALA A 175 -17.04 -3.06 3.73
CA ALA A 175 -17.97 -4.15 4.02
C ALA A 175 -18.70 -4.67 2.76
N MET A 176 -19.17 -3.74 1.90
CA MET A 176 -19.83 -4.08 0.64
C MET A 176 -18.87 -4.75 -0.35
N PHE A 177 -17.60 -4.29 -0.38
CA PHE A 177 -16.56 -4.92 -1.18
C PHE A 177 -16.30 -6.36 -0.72
N LEU A 178 -16.17 -6.59 0.59
CA LEU A 178 -15.92 -7.91 1.16
C LEU A 178 -17.07 -8.89 0.96
N GLU A 179 -18.32 -8.41 1.00
CA GLU A 179 -19.48 -9.22 0.69
C GLU A 179 -19.40 -9.79 -0.73
N ARG A 180 -19.06 -8.96 -1.71
CA ARG A 180 -18.87 -9.40 -3.10
C ARG A 180 -17.68 -10.32 -3.27
N LEU A 181 -16.58 -9.99 -2.59
CA LEU A 181 -15.35 -10.78 -2.63
C LEU A 181 -15.54 -12.19 -2.05
N ALA A 182 -16.51 -12.41 -1.15
CA ALA A 182 -16.85 -13.71 -0.60
C ALA A 182 -17.47 -14.70 -1.61
N ALA A 183 -17.92 -14.21 -2.77
CA ALA A 183 -18.41 -15.05 -3.86
C ALA A 183 -17.29 -15.81 -4.58
N ALA A 184 -16.06 -15.27 -4.59
CA ALA A 184 -14.90 -15.95 -5.15
C ALA A 184 -14.42 -17.05 -4.18
N LYS A 185 -14.55 -18.33 -4.56
CA LYS A 185 -14.19 -19.47 -3.71
C LYS A 185 -12.75 -19.93 -3.94
N SER A 186 -12.01 -20.17 -2.87
CA SER A 186 -10.66 -20.73 -2.95
C SER A 186 -10.73 -22.24 -3.22
N ASN A 187 -9.75 -22.80 -3.93
CA ASN A 187 -9.59 -24.25 -4.02
C ASN A 187 -9.00 -24.85 -2.72
N ILE A 188 -8.56 -24.01 -1.79
CA ILE A 188 -7.97 -24.39 -0.51
C ILE A 188 -9.02 -24.19 0.60
N ALA A 189 -9.41 -25.28 1.26
CA ALA A 189 -10.48 -25.28 2.26
C ALA A 189 -10.19 -24.33 3.43
N GLU A 190 -8.94 -24.22 3.87
CA GLU A 190 -8.51 -23.31 4.94
C GLU A 190 -8.65 -21.82 4.57
N HIS A 191 -8.69 -21.50 3.28
CA HIS A 191 -8.84 -20.13 2.79
C HIS A 191 -10.27 -19.76 2.44
N GLN A 192 -11.15 -20.75 2.23
CA GLN A 192 -12.59 -20.59 2.03
C GLN A 192 -12.96 -19.75 0.79
N HIS A 193 -12.82 -18.42 0.89
CA HIS A 193 -13.24 -17.47 -0.13
C HIS A 193 -12.47 -16.15 -0.06
N GLY A 194 -12.67 -15.28 -1.04
CA GLY A 194 -11.93 -14.03 -1.20
C GLY A 194 -12.00 -13.11 0.02
N ARG A 195 -13.12 -13.03 0.75
CA ARG A 195 -13.17 -12.29 2.03
C ARG A 195 -12.21 -12.82 3.10
N ALA A 196 -12.14 -14.13 3.30
CA ALA A 196 -11.23 -14.73 4.28
C ALA A 196 -9.76 -14.53 3.86
N ILE A 197 -9.48 -14.60 2.55
CA ILE A 197 -8.17 -14.25 1.98
C ILE A 197 -7.83 -12.78 2.24
N TYR A 198 -8.79 -11.87 2.05
CA TYR A 198 -8.60 -10.45 2.34
C TYR A 198 -8.26 -10.22 3.81
N GLU A 199 -9.05 -10.77 4.73
CA GLU A 199 -8.84 -10.61 6.18
C GLU A 199 -7.51 -11.22 6.62
N LYS A 200 -7.11 -12.36 6.04
CA LYS A 200 -5.89 -13.08 6.40
C LYS A 200 -4.61 -12.49 5.80
N PHE A 201 -4.65 -12.03 4.56
CA PHE A 201 -3.43 -11.66 3.80
C PHE A 201 -3.38 -10.21 3.35
N VAL A 202 -4.53 -9.56 3.14
CA VAL A 202 -4.59 -8.21 2.57
C VAL A 202 -4.69 -7.16 3.66
N LYS A 203 -5.63 -7.31 4.61
CA LYS A 203 -5.82 -6.38 5.74
C LYS A 203 -4.53 -6.21 6.57
N PRO A 204 -3.78 -7.27 6.92
CA PRO A 204 -2.55 -7.12 7.70
C PRO A 204 -1.43 -6.41 6.93
N ALA A 205 -1.40 -6.56 5.59
CA ALA A 205 -0.42 -5.95 4.70
C ALA A 205 -0.64 -4.44 4.49
N ILE A 206 -1.75 -3.88 4.97
CA ILE A 206 -1.98 -2.43 4.91
C ILE A 206 -0.95 -1.72 5.78
N VAL A 207 -0.11 -0.90 5.14
CA VAL A 207 0.87 -0.05 5.81
C VAL A 207 0.33 1.37 5.89
N ASP A 208 0.16 1.86 7.12
CA ASP A 208 -0.12 3.27 7.40
C ASP A 208 1.13 3.96 7.97
N ARG A 209 1.04 5.29 8.12
CA ARG A 209 2.14 6.10 8.65
C ARG A 209 2.47 5.73 10.11
N LYS A 210 1.49 5.25 10.89
CA LYS A 210 1.69 4.85 12.29
C LYS A 210 2.58 3.60 12.38
N LYS A 211 2.33 2.59 11.52
CA LYS A 211 3.21 1.41 11.37
C LYS A 211 4.62 1.80 10.91
N VAL A 212 4.76 2.77 10.01
CA VAL A 212 6.08 3.26 9.57
C VAL A 212 6.82 3.95 10.72
N ALA A 213 6.13 4.80 11.51
CA ALA A 213 6.71 5.41 12.71
C ALA A 213 7.11 4.35 13.76
N ALA A 214 6.30 3.29 13.94
CA ALA A 214 6.62 2.20 14.86
C ALA A 214 7.84 1.41 14.41
N HIS A 215 7.91 1.08 13.12
CA HIS A 215 9.08 0.46 12.51
C HIS A 215 10.33 1.33 12.69
N TYR A 216 10.24 2.64 12.41
CA TYR A 216 11.34 3.58 12.62
C TYR A 216 11.80 3.62 14.08
N GLY A 217 10.86 3.71 15.04
CA GLY A 217 11.16 3.71 16.47
C GLY A 217 11.85 2.42 16.94
N LEU A 218 11.38 1.26 16.47
CA LEU A 218 11.99 -0.03 16.77
C LEU A 218 13.42 -0.17 16.21
N ILE A 219 13.64 0.26 14.97
CA ILE A 219 14.98 0.19 14.35
C ILE A 219 15.95 1.19 15.00
N SER A 220 15.46 2.35 15.46
CA SER A 220 16.27 3.36 16.16
C SER A 220 16.95 2.85 17.44
N LEU A 221 16.49 1.73 18.00
CA LEU A 221 17.14 1.03 19.12
C LEU A 221 18.50 0.43 18.74
N PHE A 222 18.69 0.06 17.48
CA PHE A 222 19.90 -0.62 17.00
C PHE A 222 20.75 0.30 16.14
N GLU A 223 20.12 1.04 15.24
CA GLU A 223 20.80 1.89 14.28
C GLU A 223 20.68 3.37 14.67
N GLY A 224 21.76 4.13 14.46
CA GLY A 224 21.69 5.58 14.47
C GLY A 224 21.19 6.04 13.10
N TYR A 225 19.89 6.27 12.97
CA TYR A 225 19.36 6.84 11.73
C TYR A 225 19.97 8.24 11.49
N PRO A 226 20.33 8.58 10.23
CA PRO A 226 20.52 9.97 9.84
C PRO A 226 19.24 10.78 10.07
N ASP A 227 19.36 12.10 10.19
CA ASP A 227 18.22 13.01 10.43
C ASP A 227 17.11 12.88 9.39
N GLU A 228 17.45 12.42 8.19
CA GLU A 228 16.52 12.05 7.14
C GLU A 228 16.77 10.61 6.68
N ALA A 229 15.74 9.78 6.78
CA ALA A 229 15.75 8.39 6.35
C ALA A 229 14.64 8.12 5.32
N LYS A 230 14.85 7.11 4.47
CA LYS A 230 13.85 6.64 3.52
C LYS A 230 13.47 5.20 3.85
N ILE A 231 12.19 4.98 4.15
CA ILE A 231 11.60 3.68 4.43
C ILE A 231 10.54 3.41 3.35
N TYR A 232 10.88 2.54 2.39
CA TYR A 232 10.06 2.26 1.20
C TYR A 232 9.64 3.55 0.46
N CYS A 233 8.34 3.88 0.46
CA CYS A 233 7.76 5.09 -0.16
C CYS A 233 7.49 6.21 0.85
N TYR A 234 8.13 6.16 2.02
CA TYR A 234 8.02 7.17 3.06
C TYR A 234 9.37 7.82 3.34
N LYS A 235 9.33 9.14 3.45
CA LYS A 235 10.42 9.94 4.00
C LYS A 235 10.16 10.13 5.49
N VAL A 236 11.18 9.87 6.29
CA VAL A 236 11.17 10.03 7.75
C VAL A 236 12.16 11.10 8.12
N GLN A 237 11.69 12.15 8.79
CA GLN A 237 12.52 13.23 9.31
C GLN A 237 12.45 13.23 10.83
N ARG A 238 13.61 13.06 11.47
CA ARG A 238 13.72 13.09 12.92
C ARG A 238 13.62 14.53 13.41
N GLU A 239 12.65 14.80 14.29
CA GLU A 239 12.48 16.12 14.90
C GLU A 239 13.14 16.17 16.28
N ASP A 240 13.03 15.08 17.04
CA ASP A 240 13.72 14.91 18.32
C ASP A 240 13.97 13.43 18.60
N SER A 241 15.03 13.11 19.33
CA SER A 241 15.30 11.75 19.77
C SER A 241 16.28 11.71 20.93
N GLU A 242 15.91 10.94 21.93
CA GLU A 242 16.73 10.67 23.09
C GLU A 242 16.88 9.16 23.23
N ARG A 243 18.14 8.70 23.25
CA ARG A 243 18.51 7.29 23.37
C ARG A 243 19.29 7.08 24.65
N ILE A 244 18.84 6.12 25.45
CA ILE A 244 19.44 5.76 26.74
C ILE A 244 19.76 4.27 26.71
N GLU A 245 20.94 3.92 27.20
CA GLU A 245 21.40 2.54 27.28
C GLU A 245 21.80 2.20 28.72
N ALA A 246 21.33 1.06 29.22
CA ALA A 246 21.66 0.54 30.54
C ALA A 246 22.01 -0.95 30.41
N GLY A 247 23.31 -1.26 30.35
CA GLY A 247 23.79 -2.62 30.12
C GLY A 247 23.40 -3.14 28.72
N ARG A 248 22.49 -4.13 28.66
CA ARG A 248 21.94 -4.66 27.41
C ARG A 248 20.59 -4.06 27.03
N SER A 249 19.98 -3.27 27.93
CA SER A 249 18.68 -2.66 27.70
C SER A 249 18.85 -1.30 27.03
N LYS A 250 17.91 -0.97 26.14
CA LYS A 250 17.90 0.28 25.40
C LYS A 250 16.52 0.89 25.40
N LEU A 251 16.45 2.20 25.55
CA LEU A 251 15.24 3.00 25.41
C LEU A 251 15.51 4.09 24.37
N VAL A 252 14.55 4.30 23.47
CA VAL A 252 14.50 5.45 22.58
C VAL A 252 13.15 6.11 22.72
N VAL A 253 13.13 7.42 22.97
CA VAL A 253 11.93 8.26 22.93
C VAL A 253 12.17 9.41 21.96
N GLY A 254 11.22 9.73 21.09
CA GLY A 254 11.46 10.63 19.98
C GLY A 254 10.22 11.17 19.30
N LYS A 255 10.43 12.14 18.41
CA LYS A 255 9.47 12.64 17.44
C LYS A 255 10.00 12.46 16.03
N ALA A 256 9.16 11.98 15.13
CA ALA A 256 9.50 11.88 13.73
C ALA A 256 8.31 12.27 12.83
N ARG A 257 8.60 13.05 11.80
CA ARG A 257 7.67 13.37 10.72
C ARG A 257 7.74 12.30 9.66
N ILE A 258 6.59 11.71 9.34
CA ILE A 258 6.43 10.67 8.33
C ILE A 258 5.66 11.26 7.16
N THR A 259 6.32 11.37 6.00
CA THR A 259 5.75 11.92 4.78
C THR A 259 5.69 10.85 3.69
N SER A 260 4.51 10.63 3.10
CA SER A 260 4.40 9.75 1.93
C SER A 260 4.95 10.42 0.69
N GLU A 261 5.86 9.79 -0.04
CA GLU A 261 6.33 10.31 -1.33
C GLU A 261 5.26 10.18 -2.43
N ILE A 262 4.21 9.38 -2.20
CA ILE A 262 3.16 9.10 -3.17
C ILE A 262 2.05 10.15 -3.07
N THR A 263 1.50 10.34 -1.87
CA THR A 263 0.37 11.26 -1.65
C THR A 263 0.80 12.61 -1.05
N GLN A 264 2.06 12.76 -0.67
CA GLN A 264 2.60 13.91 0.06
C GLN A 264 1.96 14.17 1.44
N GLU A 265 1.09 13.27 1.91
CA GLU A 265 0.52 13.36 3.26
C GLU A 265 1.64 13.22 4.30
N SER A 266 1.69 14.17 5.23
CA SER A 266 2.67 14.24 6.29
C SER A 266 1.99 14.27 7.66
N GLU A 267 2.56 13.58 8.63
CA GLU A 267 2.07 13.56 10.01
C GLU A 267 3.27 13.41 10.95
N VAL A 268 3.24 14.08 12.10
CA VAL A 268 4.27 13.92 13.14
C VAL A 268 3.80 12.88 14.14
N PHE A 269 4.69 11.97 14.52
CA PHE A 269 4.44 10.96 15.53
C PHE A 269 5.45 11.08 16.66
N SER A 270 4.93 11.04 17.88
CA SER A 270 5.71 10.73 19.08
C SER A 270 5.80 9.22 19.23
N PHE A 271 6.98 8.71 19.56
CA PHE A 271 7.21 7.29 19.77
C PHE A 271 8.10 7.02 20.99
N GLY A 272 7.90 5.86 21.60
CA GLY A 272 8.76 5.31 22.65
C GLY A 272 9.01 3.84 22.37
N ALA A 273 10.27 3.43 22.35
CA ALA A 273 10.71 2.07 22.00
C ALA A 273 11.66 1.55 23.06
N LEU A 274 11.41 0.34 23.56
CA LEU A 274 12.17 -0.31 24.62
C LEU A 274 12.65 -1.69 24.13
N HIS A 275 13.91 -2.00 24.38
CA HIS A 275 14.51 -3.32 24.23
C HIS A 275 15.04 -3.78 25.58
N ILE A 276 14.56 -4.93 26.07
CA ILE A 276 14.95 -5.54 27.34
C ILE A 276 15.73 -6.84 27.07
N GLY A 277 16.77 -6.76 26.25
CA GLY A 277 17.56 -7.92 25.85
C GLY A 277 16.82 -8.93 24.96
N ASP A 278 17.59 -9.82 24.32
CA ASP A 278 17.12 -10.88 23.42
C ASP A 278 16.05 -10.37 22.42
N HIS A 279 14.86 -10.98 22.42
CA HIS A 279 13.77 -10.67 21.48
C HIS A 279 12.65 -9.82 22.11
N MET A 280 12.83 -9.29 23.32
CA MET A 280 11.80 -8.49 23.97
C MET A 280 11.89 -7.03 23.56
N MET A 281 11.05 -6.66 22.59
CA MET A 281 10.90 -5.29 22.10
C MET A 281 9.46 -4.83 22.23
N ASN A 282 9.28 -3.60 22.70
CA ASN A 282 7.99 -2.93 22.75
C ASN A 282 8.17 -1.51 22.20
N CYS A 283 7.30 -1.09 21.29
CA CYS A 283 7.24 0.27 20.81
C CYS A 283 5.79 0.78 20.81
N GLY A 284 5.57 1.94 21.41
CA GLY A 284 4.32 2.68 21.31
C GLY A 284 4.47 3.89 20.39
N VAL A 285 3.41 4.19 19.64
CA VAL A 285 3.36 5.33 18.71
C VAL A 285 2.02 6.02 18.78
N ARG A 286 2.02 7.35 18.81
CA ARG A 286 0.82 8.19 18.70
C ARG A 286 1.10 9.39 17.81
N LYS A 287 0.05 9.97 17.22
CA LYS A 287 0.16 11.28 16.59
C LYS A 287 0.66 12.27 17.62
N ASP A 288 1.58 13.15 17.21
CA ASP A 288 2.16 14.12 18.13
C ASP A 288 1.08 15.06 18.69
N GLY A 289 1.23 15.38 19.97
CA GLY A 289 0.32 16.26 20.71
C GLY A 289 0.95 17.61 20.96
N SER A 290 0.73 18.17 22.16
CA SER A 290 1.45 19.35 22.59
C SER A 290 2.91 19.04 22.95
N GLN A 291 3.76 20.06 23.01
CA GLN A 291 5.13 19.90 23.51
C GLN A 291 5.14 19.45 24.98
N GLU A 292 4.15 19.86 25.77
CA GLU A 292 3.98 19.45 27.16
C GLU A 292 3.69 17.95 27.27
N ASP A 293 2.76 17.42 26.47
CA ASP A 293 2.44 15.98 26.44
C ASP A 293 3.65 15.12 26.08
N TYR A 294 4.53 15.66 25.24
CA TYR A 294 5.76 14.99 24.84
C TYR A 294 6.81 15.01 25.95
N ASN A 295 6.99 16.14 26.63
CA ASN A 295 7.91 16.23 27.76
C ASN A 295 7.47 15.31 28.90
N VAL A 296 6.16 15.26 29.20
CA VAL A 296 5.59 14.31 30.18
C VAL A 296 5.89 12.86 29.78
N LEU A 297 5.66 12.50 28.51
CA LEU A 297 6.00 11.17 28.01
C LEU A 297 7.48 10.84 28.25
N LYS A 298 8.41 11.77 27.94
CA LYS A 298 9.85 11.56 28.18
C LYS A 298 10.14 11.30 29.64
N ASP A 299 9.69 12.17 30.53
CA ASP A 299 9.97 12.08 31.96
C ASP A 299 9.41 10.76 32.54
N ASP A 300 8.20 10.39 32.14
CA ASP A 300 7.51 9.18 32.59
C ASP A 300 8.20 7.89 32.13
N VAL A 301 8.89 7.87 30.97
CA VAL A 301 9.63 6.67 30.51
C VAL A 301 11.10 6.66 30.96
N ILE A 302 11.77 7.82 31.02
CA ILE A 302 13.21 7.92 31.31
C ILE A 302 13.47 7.63 32.80
N GLY A 303 12.63 8.16 33.69
CA GLY A 303 12.77 7.98 35.14
C GLY A 303 12.79 6.49 35.55
N PRO A 304 11.76 5.70 35.22
CA PRO A 304 11.71 4.28 35.52
C PRO A 304 12.82 3.47 34.83
N PHE A 305 13.19 3.83 33.59
CA PHE A 305 14.27 3.15 32.87
C PHE A 305 15.63 3.29 33.58
N ASN A 306 15.95 4.49 34.07
CA ASN A 306 17.18 4.73 34.84
C ASN A 306 17.22 3.97 36.18
N ARG A 307 16.05 3.61 36.72
CA ARG A 307 15.91 2.75 37.91
C ARG A 307 15.91 1.25 37.58
N ALA A 308 16.02 0.88 36.31
CA ALA A 308 15.85 -0.49 35.79
C ALA A 308 14.48 -1.12 36.09
N ASP A 309 13.42 -0.32 36.29
CA ASP A 309 12.05 -0.80 36.44
C ASP A 309 11.36 -0.93 35.07
N PHE A 310 11.74 -1.96 34.31
CA PHE A 310 11.23 -2.15 32.96
C PHE A 310 9.73 -2.48 32.91
N SER A 311 9.18 -3.04 33.98
CA SER A 311 7.73 -3.29 34.10
C SER A 311 6.96 -1.98 34.17
N GLU A 312 7.46 -1.00 34.93
CA GLU A 312 6.91 0.35 34.96
C GLU A 312 7.03 1.04 33.59
N VAL A 313 8.18 0.93 32.90
CA VAL A 313 8.34 1.50 31.54
C VAL A 313 7.31 0.94 30.56
N ILE A 314 7.12 -0.39 30.52
CA ILE A 314 6.11 -1.01 29.64
C ILE A 314 4.71 -0.48 29.96
N ARG A 315 4.35 -0.43 31.25
CA ARG A 315 3.03 0.08 31.69
C ARG A 315 2.82 1.53 31.25
N VAL A 316 3.84 2.38 31.38
CA VAL A 316 3.78 3.79 30.97
C VAL A 316 3.63 3.91 29.45
N LEU A 317 4.38 3.13 28.68
CA LEU A 317 4.22 3.07 27.22
C LEU A 317 2.80 2.65 26.83
N ASP A 318 2.27 1.59 27.44
CA ASP A 318 0.90 1.12 27.17
C ASP A 318 -0.14 2.21 27.52
N GLN A 319 0.06 2.96 28.62
CA GLN A 319 -0.83 4.06 29.02
C GLN A 319 -0.81 5.24 28.04
N HIS A 320 0.37 5.63 27.54
CA HIS A 320 0.48 6.78 26.62
C HIS A 320 0.06 6.47 25.18
N PHE A 321 0.25 5.23 24.71
CA PHE A 321 0.11 4.87 23.29
C PHE A 321 -1.07 3.92 23.00
N GLY A 322 -1.52 3.15 24.00
CA GLY A 322 -2.62 2.19 23.89
C GLY A 322 -2.29 0.94 23.07
N GLU A 323 -1.96 1.12 21.79
CA GLU A 323 -1.51 0.06 20.89
C GLU A 323 0.03 0.01 20.84
N THR A 324 0.58 -1.19 21.02
CA THR A 324 2.03 -1.43 20.98
C THR A 324 2.45 -2.35 19.85
N TYR A 325 3.69 -2.16 19.44
CA TYR A 325 4.35 -2.83 18.32
C TYR A 325 5.57 -3.61 18.83
N SER A 326 5.89 -4.70 18.16
CA SER A 326 7.00 -5.59 18.55
C SER A 326 7.89 -5.91 17.35
N LEU A 327 8.86 -6.80 17.51
CA LEU A 327 9.70 -7.30 16.41
C LEU A 327 8.87 -7.76 15.20
N ARG A 328 7.70 -8.36 15.42
CA ARG A 328 6.79 -8.82 14.36
C ARG A 328 6.18 -7.67 13.53
N SER A 329 6.20 -6.46 14.06
CA SER A 329 5.69 -5.25 13.43
C SER A 329 6.73 -4.54 12.55
N ILE A 330 8.01 -4.92 12.66
CA ILE A 330 9.09 -4.44 11.79
C ILE A 330 8.87 -5.02 10.39
N PHE A 331 9.22 -4.28 9.34
CA PHE A 331 9.16 -4.82 7.99
C PHE A 331 10.15 -5.96 7.78
N HIS A 332 9.75 -6.96 7.00
CA HIS A 332 10.43 -8.26 6.90
C HIS A 332 11.90 -8.16 6.47
N ASP A 333 12.26 -7.18 5.64
CA ASP A 333 13.66 -6.99 5.20
C ASP A 333 14.58 -6.56 6.35
N ASP A 334 14.08 -5.76 7.28
CA ASP A 334 14.85 -5.29 8.43
C ASP A 334 14.73 -6.22 9.64
N GLN A 335 13.65 -7.01 9.74
CA GLN A 335 13.56 -8.10 10.72
C GLN A 335 14.73 -9.10 10.58
N ARG A 336 15.31 -9.24 9.39
CA ARG A 336 16.45 -10.14 9.14
C ARG A 336 17.80 -9.55 9.54
N LYS A 337 17.88 -8.23 9.72
CA LYS A 337 19.13 -7.51 10.05
C LYS A 337 19.36 -7.41 11.56
N ILE A 338 18.27 -7.33 12.32
CA ILE A 338 18.24 -7.41 13.79
C ILE A 338 18.38 -8.86 14.21
#